data_AF-A0A1V6AEH0-F1
#
_entry.id   AF-A0A1V6AEH0-F1
#
_cell.length_a   1.000
_cell.length_b   1.000
_cell.length_c   1.000
_cell.angle_alpha   90.00
_cell.angle_beta   90.00
_cell.angle_gamma   90.00
#
_symmetry.space_group_name_H-M   'P 1'
#
loop_
_entity.id
_entity.type
_entity.pdbx_description
1 polymer ?
#
loop_
_entity_poly.entity_id
_entity_poly.type
_entity_poly.pdbx_seq_one_letter_code
_entity_poly.pdbx_strand_id
1 'polypeptide(L)'
;MNDSQNLLNLKEVSQLLKINPEVLRRWLRNGKLKGIKVGSDWRVYYSDLRIFLNGPLPVSSEPNAPQTLDNAPKMCIRFPKWLEFSGLPLYFNETYGPETWPIFKKLIELDFEAGKPVDRKIKLNIPEISEMVGYDQDIVDNLIRALSQSGYITITKEKSASYFSIVTPIRTPKIILDIEYSKGGVKGAPESALDNACLRRFLEI
;
A
#
# COMPACT_ATOMS: atom_id res chain seq x y z
N MET A 1 -12.15 37.30 9.83
CA MET A 1 -11.97 36.75 11.19
C MET A 1 -11.31 35.39 11.05
N ASN A 2 -10.13 35.20 11.66
CA ASN A 2 -9.27 34.02 11.52
C ASN A 2 -9.77 32.88 12.42
N ASP A 3 -10.70 32.05 11.94
CA ASP A 3 -11.21 30.88 12.70
C ASP A 3 -10.33 29.62 12.59
N SER A 4 -9.22 29.69 11.85
CA SER A 4 -8.37 28.53 11.52
C SER A 4 -7.44 28.07 12.66
N GLN A 5 -7.49 28.70 13.84
CA GLN A 5 -6.59 28.39 14.96
C GLN A 5 -7.29 28.19 16.33
N ASN A 6 -8.62 28.11 16.37
CA ASN A 6 -9.32 27.89 17.64
C ASN A 6 -9.26 26.41 18.07
N LEU A 7 -8.53 26.15 19.17
CA LEU A 7 -8.50 24.87 19.89
C LEU A 7 -9.69 24.79 20.84
N LEU A 8 -10.63 23.88 20.55
CA LEU A 8 -11.80 23.65 21.38
C LEU A 8 -11.55 22.55 22.40
N ASN A 9 -12.16 22.71 23.58
CA ASN A 9 -12.17 21.69 24.61
C ASN A 9 -13.28 20.65 24.35
N LEU A 10 -13.13 19.46 24.92
CA LEU A 10 -14.02 18.34 24.70
C LEU A 10 -15.49 18.62 25.08
N LYS A 11 -15.72 19.46 26.09
CA LYS A 11 -17.08 19.89 26.48
C LYS A 11 -17.75 20.75 25.41
N GLU A 12 -16.99 21.64 24.78
CA GLU A 12 -17.49 22.51 23.71
C GLU A 12 -17.76 21.68 22.46
N VAL A 13 -16.85 20.75 22.14
CA VAL A 13 -17.03 19.78 21.06
C VAL A 13 -18.27 18.90 21.27
N SER A 14 -18.51 18.46 22.51
CA SER A 14 -19.69 17.67 22.89
C SER A 14 -20.99 18.45 22.68
N GLN A 15 -21.02 19.73 23.03
CA GLN A 15 -22.19 20.59 22.82
C GLN A 15 -22.46 20.86 21.35
N LEU A 16 -21.40 21.11 20.56
CA LEU A 16 -21.49 21.34 19.13
C LEU A 16 -21.99 20.11 18.38
N LEU A 17 -21.47 18.92 18.71
CA LEU A 17 -21.84 17.67 18.06
C LEU A 17 -23.10 17.03 18.67
N LYS A 18 -23.54 17.50 19.85
CA LYS A 18 -24.55 16.84 20.69
C LYS A 18 -24.23 15.36 20.97
N ILE A 19 -22.95 15.04 21.15
CA ILE A 19 -22.44 13.68 21.41
C ILE A 19 -21.87 13.61 22.82
N ASN A 20 -22.07 12.47 23.50
CA ASN A 20 -21.55 12.24 24.85
C ASN A 20 -20.00 12.36 24.88
N PRO A 21 -19.41 13.10 25.83
CA PRO A 21 -17.95 13.28 25.93
C PRO A 21 -17.17 11.97 26.05
N GLU A 22 -17.74 10.90 26.61
CA GLU A 22 -17.07 9.59 26.65
C GLU A 22 -16.86 8.97 25.27
N VAL A 23 -17.81 9.17 24.35
CA VAL A 23 -17.70 8.73 22.96
C VAL A 23 -16.60 9.51 22.24
N LEU A 24 -16.51 10.82 22.51
CA LEU A 24 -15.45 11.66 21.95
C LEU A 24 -14.07 11.27 22.47
N ARG A 25 -13.92 10.96 23.78
CA ARG A 25 -12.65 10.42 24.33
C ARG A 25 -12.25 9.13 23.64
N ARG A 26 -13.20 8.22 23.39
CA ARG A 26 -12.94 6.97 22.68
C ARG A 26 -12.48 7.22 21.24
N TRP A 27 -13.09 8.18 20.54
CA TRP A 27 -12.70 8.52 19.17
C TRP A 27 -11.32 9.15 19.09
N LEU A 28 -10.95 9.97 20.07
CA LEU A 28 -9.62 10.56 20.17
C LEU A 28 -8.54 9.51 20.49
N ARG A 29 -8.83 8.57 21.41
CA ARG A 29 -7.92 7.44 21.71
C ARG A 29 -7.73 6.50 20.52
N ASN A 30 -8.79 6.23 19.76
CA ASN A 30 -8.77 5.31 18.63
C ASN A 30 -8.32 5.98 17.31
N GLY A 31 -7.96 7.27 17.32
CA GLY A 31 -7.51 8.02 16.15
C GLY A 31 -8.59 8.36 15.12
N LYS A 32 -9.88 8.17 15.44
CA LYS A 32 -11.01 8.50 14.56
C LYS A 32 -11.26 10.00 14.48
N LEU A 33 -10.93 10.75 15.53
CA LEU A 33 -10.95 12.20 15.56
C LEU A 33 -9.52 12.68 15.86
N LYS A 34 -9.02 13.62 15.07
CA LYS A 34 -7.71 14.24 15.32
C LYS A 34 -7.83 15.18 16.51
N GLY A 35 -6.94 15.06 17.48
CA GLY A 35 -6.86 15.95 18.63
C GLY A 35 -5.52 15.83 19.34
N ILE A 36 -5.19 16.87 20.10
CA ILE A 36 -3.96 16.96 20.88
C ILE A 36 -4.32 16.76 22.34
N LYS A 37 -3.60 15.87 23.02
CA LYS A 37 -3.71 15.71 24.47
C LYS A 37 -2.85 16.77 25.15
N VAL A 38 -3.48 17.65 25.92
CA VAL A 38 -2.81 18.71 26.67
C VAL A 38 -3.09 18.48 28.16
N GLY A 39 -2.11 17.90 28.87
CA GLY A 39 -2.28 17.47 30.26
C GLY A 39 -3.26 16.29 30.39
N SER A 40 -4.28 16.43 31.24
CA SER A 40 -5.35 15.44 31.42
C SER A 40 -6.49 15.56 30.40
N ASP A 41 -6.54 16.66 29.64
CA ASP A 41 -7.65 16.99 28.75
C ASP A 41 -7.25 16.88 27.27
N TRP A 42 -8.26 16.69 26.43
CA TRP A 42 -8.11 16.63 24.98
C TRP A 42 -8.62 17.91 24.34
N ARG A 43 -7.84 18.44 23.39
CA ARG A 43 -8.22 19.59 22.58
C ARG A 43 -8.30 19.21 21.12
N VAL A 44 -9.29 19.76 20.42
CA VAL A 44 -9.56 19.49 19.01
C VAL A 44 -9.57 20.80 18.27
N TYR A 45 -8.86 20.90 17.16
CA TYR A 45 -8.93 22.09 16.33
C TYR A 45 -10.31 22.21 15.70
N TYR A 46 -10.88 23.41 15.72
CA TYR A 46 -12.16 23.67 15.10
C TYR A 46 -12.18 23.31 13.60
N SER A 47 -11.05 23.51 12.90
CA SER A 47 -10.86 23.09 11.51
C SER A 47 -11.01 21.58 11.32
N ASP A 48 -10.37 20.77 12.15
CA ASP A 48 -10.46 19.31 12.11
C ASP A 48 -11.87 18.82 12.47
N LEU A 49 -12.53 19.50 13.41
CA LEU A 49 -13.92 19.25 13.76
C LEU A 49 -14.86 19.53 12.57
N ARG A 50 -14.63 20.64 11.86
CA ARG A 50 -15.42 21.04 10.71
C ARG A 50 -15.23 20.09 9.52
N ILE A 51 -14.01 19.60 9.31
CA ILE A 51 -13.71 18.56 8.31
C ILE A 51 -14.43 17.24 8.67
N PHE A 52 -14.46 16.89 9.96
CA PHE A 52 -15.17 15.71 10.45
C PHE A 52 -16.70 15.82 10.29
N LEU A 53 -17.26 17.03 10.47
CA LEU A 53 -18.70 17.30 10.40
C LEU A 53 -19.24 17.46 8.97
N ASN A 54 -18.54 18.22 8.13
CA ASN A 54 -19.06 18.64 6.83
C ASN A 54 -18.49 17.79 5.67
N GLY A 55 -17.54 16.90 5.94
CA GLY A 55 -16.68 16.36 4.89
C GLY A 55 -15.81 17.45 4.26
N PRO A 56 -14.76 17.10 3.48
CA PRO A 56 -13.86 18.11 2.93
C PRO A 56 -14.56 18.92 1.81
N LEU A 57 -14.59 20.25 1.94
CA LEU A 57 -14.93 21.15 0.83
C LEU A 57 -13.70 21.38 -0.07
N PRO A 58 -13.89 21.50 -1.40
CA PRO A 58 -12.84 21.29 -2.38
C PRO A 58 -12.04 22.58 -2.64
N VAL A 59 -10.71 22.48 -2.61
CA VAL A 59 -9.83 23.49 -3.20
C VAL A 59 -8.75 22.76 -4.02
N SER A 60 -8.96 22.81 -5.35
CA SER A 60 -8.06 22.68 -6.52
C SER A 60 -6.78 21.84 -6.37
N SER A 61 -6.51 20.78 -7.13
CA SER A 61 -7.00 20.33 -8.45
C SER A 61 -7.09 18.78 -8.46
N GLU A 62 -8.34 18.30 -8.45
CA GLU A 62 -8.94 16.98 -8.77
C GLU A 62 -8.32 15.61 -8.36
N PRO A 63 -9.15 14.54 -8.17
CA PRO A 63 -10.62 14.47 -8.05
C PRO A 63 -11.14 13.62 -6.87
N ASN A 64 -12.45 13.78 -6.64
CA ASN A 64 -13.35 12.93 -5.87
C ASN A 64 -13.08 11.42 -5.93
N ALA A 65 -13.19 10.71 -4.80
CA ALA A 65 -14.00 9.49 -4.70
C ALA A 65 -14.27 9.08 -3.23
N PRO A 66 -15.41 8.43 -2.94
CA PRO A 66 -16.05 8.28 -1.62
C PRO A 66 -15.53 7.08 -0.82
N GLN A 67 -15.63 7.15 0.51
CA GLN A 67 -15.50 5.98 1.40
C GLN A 67 -16.83 5.20 1.46
N THR A 68 -17.18 4.55 0.36
CA THR A 68 -17.90 3.27 0.30
C THR A 68 -17.41 2.52 -0.94
N LEU A 69 -16.08 2.40 -1.05
CA LEU A 69 -15.38 1.87 -2.22
C LEU A 69 -14.23 0.91 -1.84
N ASP A 70 -14.18 0.42 -0.59
CA ASP A 70 -13.11 -0.50 -0.17
C ASP A 70 -13.19 -1.87 -0.87
N ASN A 71 -14.33 -2.18 -1.49
CA ASN A 71 -14.56 -3.38 -2.32
C ASN A 71 -14.81 -3.06 -3.81
N ALA A 72 -14.70 -1.80 -4.23
CA ALA A 72 -14.82 -1.51 -5.66
C ALA A 72 -13.51 -1.83 -6.38
N PRO A 73 -13.59 -2.25 -7.65
CA PRO A 73 -12.41 -2.56 -8.44
C PRO A 73 -11.49 -1.34 -8.47
N LYS A 74 -10.25 -1.53 -8.03
CA LYS A 74 -9.20 -0.52 -8.21
C LYS A 74 -8.94 -0.40 -9.70
N MET A 75 -9.29 0.75 -10.27
CA MET A 75 -9.13 1.01 -11.71
C MET A 75 -7.67 1.24 -12.13
N CYS A 76 -6.74 1.37 -11.17
CA CYS A 76 -5.33 1.63 -11.42
C CYS A 76 -4.45 0.72 -10.55
N ILE A 77 -3.51 0.05 -11.20
CA ILE A 77 -2.56 -0.87 -10.58
C ILE A 77 -1.33 -0.07 -10.14
N ARG A 78 -0.75 -0.42 -8.99
CA ARG A 78 0.48 0.19 -8.48
C ARG A 78 1.61 -0.82 -8.49
N PHE A 79 2.78 -0.39 -8.96
CA PHE A 79 3.99 -1.21 -9.03
C PHE A 79 5.21 -0.38 -8.59
N PRO A 80 6.18 -0.95 -7.85
CA PRO A 80 7.40 -0.24 -7.47
C PRO A 80 8.35 -0.09 -8.66
N LYS A 81 8.37 1.09 -9.28
CA LYS A 81 9.17 1.40 -10.48
C LYS A 81 10.65 0.98 -10.39
N TRP A 82 11.27 1.09 -9.21
CA TRP A 82 12.68 0.74 -9.03
C TRP A 82 13.01 -0.72 -9.40
N LEU A 83 12.05 -1.64 -9.28
CA LEU A 83 12.25 -3.04 -9.66
C LEU A 83 12.55 -3.19 -11.16
N GLU A 84 12.01 -2.32 -12.03
CA GLU A 84 12.34 -2.31 -13.47
C GLU A 84 13.80 -1.95 -13.73
N PHE A 85 14.40 -1.15 -12.84
CA PHE A 85 15.79 -0.68 -12.96
C PHE A 85 16.76 -1.45 -12.06
N SER A 86 16.26 -2.44 -11.32
CA SER A 86 17.04 -3.29 -10.42
C SER A 86 17.93 -4.30 -11.16
N GLY A 87 17.76 -4.47 -12.46
CA GLY A 87 18.41 -5.50 -13.26
C GLY A 87 17.72 -6.87 -13.21
N LEU A 88 16.68 -7.03 -12.37
CA LEU A 88 15.84 -8.23 -12.36
C LEU A 88 15.26 -8.62 -13.72
N PRO A 89 14.74 -7.68 -14.56
CA PRO A 89 14.16 -8.07 -15.84
C PRO A 89 15.14 -8.80 -16.75
N LEU A 90 16.37 -8.27 -16.84
CA LEU A 90 17.44 -8.88 -17.64
C LEU A 90 17.87 -10.22 -17.04
N TYR A 91 18.10 -10.27 -15.73
CA TYR A 91 18.48 -11.49 -15.02
C TYR A 91 17.46 -12.62 -15.21
N PHE A 92 16.16 -12.31 -15.11
CA PHE A 92 15.11 -13.30 -15.34
C PHE A 92 15.03 -13.78 -16.78
N ASN A 93 15.19 -12.88 -17.74
CA ASN A 93 15.23 -13.26 -19.15
C ASN A 93 16.38 -14.26 -19.41
N GLU A 94 17.58 -13.96 -18.89
CA GLU A 94 18.77 -14.81 -19.07
C GLU A 94 18.67 -16.14 -18.31
N THR A 95 17.99 -16.18 -17.17
CA THR A 95 17.97 -17.36 -16.29
C THR A 95 16.80 -18.30 -16.57
N TYR A 96 15.61 -17.76 -16.85
CA TYR A 96 14.35 -18.50 -16.90
C TYR A 96 13.55 -18.26 -18.19
N GLY A 97 13.93 -17.25 -18.99
CA GLY A 97 13.25 -16.88 -20.22
C GLY A 97 12.46 -15.57 -20.13
N PRO A 98 12.09 -14.99 -21.28
CA PRO A 98 11.51 -13.65 -21.38
C PRO A 98 10.13 -13.52 -20.73
N GLU A 99 9.40 -14.62 -20.56
CA GLU A 99 8.05 -14.67 -19.95
C GLU A 99 8.10 -14.44 -18.43
N THR A 100 9.25 -14.69 -17.82
CA THR A 100 9.42 -14.68 -16.35
C THR A 100 9.20 -13.30 -15.76
N TRP A 101 9.72 -12.25 -16.40
CA TRP A 101 9.59 -10.89 -15.88
C TRP A 101 8.14 -10.39 -15.88
N PRO A 102 7.36 -10.48 -16.98
CA PRO A 102 5.94 -10.11 -16.95
C PRO A 102 5.13 -10.90 -15.92
N ILE A 103 5.38 -12.21 -15.77
CA ILE A 103 4.70 -13.05 -14.76
C ILE A 103 5.03 -12.57 -13.36
N PHE A 104 6.32 -12.40 -13.04
CA PHE A 104 6.73 -11.94 -11.71
C PHE A 104 6.23 -10.52 -11.41
N LYS A 105 6.32 -9.60 -12.38
CA LYS A 105 5.76 -8.24 -12.28
C LYS A 105 4.28 -8.30 -11.93
N LYS A 106 3.52 -9.23 -12.54
CA LYS A 106 2.10 -9.40 -12.23
C LYS A 106 1.84 -9.90 -10.82
N LEU A 107 2.65 -10.82 -10.30
CA LEU A 107 2.56 -11.26 -8.91
C LEU A 107 2.82 -10.11 -7.92
N ILE A 108 3.78 -9.22 -8.22
CA ILE A 108 4.05 -8.03 -7.42
C ILE A 108 2.87 -7.05 -7.44
N GLU A 109 2.25 -6.84 -8.60
CA GLU A 109 1.05 -6.01 -8.75
C GLU A 109 -0.11 -6.54 -7.88
N LEU A 110 -0.37 -7.85 -7.95
CA LEU A 110 -1.40 -8.50 -7.14
C LEU A 110 -1.11 -8.39 -5.64
N ASP A 111 0.15 -8.54 -5.23
CA ASP A 111 0.54 -8.28 -3.84
C ASP A 111 0.27 -6.83 -3.46
N PHE A 112 0.64 -5.90 -4.33
CA PHE A 112 0.48 -4.48 -4.06
C PHE A 112 -0.99 -4.11 -3.84
N GLU A 113 -1.87 -4.61 -4.70
CA GLU A 113 -3.31 -4.39 -4.63
C GLU A 113 -3.93 -4.89 -3.33
N ALA A 114 -3.44 -6.00 -2.81
CA ALA A 114 -4.02 -6.65 -1.65
C ALA A 114 -3.84 -5.87 -0.32
N GLY A 115 -2.95 -4.86 -0.25
CA GLY A 115 -2.89 -3.89 0.87
C GLY A 115 -1.67 -3.97 1.80
N LYS A 116 -1.81 -3.74 3.13
CA LYS A 116 -0.69 -3.75 4.12
C LYS A 116 -0.36 -5.16 4.71
N PRO A 117 0.88 -5.45 5.12
CA PRO A 117 1.53 -6.77 4.93
C PRO A 117 1.44 -7.82 6.07
N VAL A 118 0.59 -7.69 7.08
CA VAL A 118 0.56 -8.70 8.15
C VAL A 118 -0.08 -10.00 7.62
N ASP A 119 0.72 -11.06 7.47
CA ASP A 119 0.32 -12.44 7.11
C ASP A 119 -0.39 -12.62 5.76
N ARG A 120 0.01 -11.86 4.72
CA ARG A 120 -0.71 -11.92 3.45
C ARG A 120 -0.39 -13.17 2.63
N LYS A 121 -1.44 -13.95 2.41
CA LYS A 121 -1.52 -15.05 1.44
C LYS A 121 -2.49 -14.65 0.32
N ILE A 122 -1.99 -14.46 -0.90
CA ILE A 122 -2.80 -14.11 -2.07
C ILE A 122 -3.22 -15.41 -2.74
N LYS A 123 -4.50 -15.56 -3.08
CA LYS A 123 -4.98 -16.76 -3.75
C LYS A 123 -4.25 -16.91 -5.10
N LEU A 124 -3.66 -18.08 -5.33
CA LEU A 124 -3.00 -18.41 -6.58
C LEU A 124 -4.03 -18.96 -7.57
N ASN A 125 -4.29 -18.22 -8.65
CA ASN A 125 -5.21 -18.59 -9.71
C ASN A 125 -4.48 -18.57 -11.06
N ILE A 126 -3.97 -19.74 -11.48
CA ILE A 126 -3.18 -19.86 -12.72
C ILE A 126 -3.98 -19.42 -13.97
N PRO A 127 -5.24 -19.85 -14.17
CA PRO A 127 -6.04 -19.39 -15.30
C PRO A 127 -6.15 -17.86 -15.40
N GLU A 128 -6.43 -17.20 -14.28
CA GLU A 128 -6.57 -15.73 -14.24
C GLU A 128 -5.24 -15.03 -14.50
N ILE A 129 -4.14 -15.50 -13.90
CA ILE A 129 -2.81 -14.92 -14.14
C ILE A 129 -2.40 -15.11 -15.60
N SER A 130 -2.66 -16.28 -16.18
CA SER A 130 -2.42 -16.60 -17.60
C SER A 130 -3.13 -15.63 -18.53
N GLU A 131 -4.42 -15.35 -18.28
CA GLU A 131 -5.19 -14.35 -19.02
C GLU A 131 -4.59 -12.94 -18.88
N MET A 132 -4.18 -12.56 -17.66
CA MET A 132 -3.62 -11.24 -17.38
C MET A 132 -2.28 -10.98 -18.07
N VAL A 133 -1.42 -12.00 -18.20
CA VAL A 133 -0.08 -11.86 -18.79
C VAL A 133 -0.04 -12.24 -20.27
N GLY A 134 -1.05 -12.96 -20.77
CA GLY A 134 -1.15 -13.40 -22.16
C GLY A 134 -0.27 -14.61 -22.50
N TYR A 135 0.06 -15.46 -21.53
CA TYR A 135 0.86 -16.68 -21.73
C TYR A 135 0.05 -17.94 -21.41
N ASP A 136 0.44 -19.06 -22.00
CA ASP A 136 -0.17 -20.37 -21.75
C ASP A 136 -0.11 -20.77 -20.26
N GLN A 137 -1.15 -21.47 -19.78
CA GLN A 137 -1.25 -21.85 -18.37
C GLN A 137 -0.11 -22.74 -17.91
N ASP A 138 0.40 -23.63 -18.75
CA ASP A 138 1.50 -24.52 -18.42
C ASP A 138 2.81 -23.73 -18.27
N ILE A 139 3.04 -22.73 -19.13
CA ILE A 139 4.18 -21.81 -19.01
C ILE A 139 4.11 -21.06 -17.67
N VAL A 140 2.94 -20.53 -17.34
CA VAL A 140 2.73 -19.78 -16.10
C VAL A 140 2.92 -20.66 -14.87
N ASP A 141 2.33 -21.86 -14.83
CA ASP A 141 2.47 -22.78 -13.70
C ASP A 141 3.94 -23.20 -13.49
N ASN A 142 4.63 -23.55 -14.58
CA ASN A 142 6.04 -23.95 -14.53
C ASN A 142 6.94 -22.82 -13.99
N LEU A 143 6.74 -21.59 -14.48
CA LEU A 143 7.55 -20.45 -14.03
C LEU A 143 7.21 -20.03 -12.59
N ILE A 144 5.95 -20.11 -12.17
CA ILE A 144 5.58 -19.87 -10.76
C ILE A 144 6.24 -20.89 -9.83
N ARG A 145 6.31 -22.17 -10.22
CA ARG A 145 7.06 -23.18 -9.47
C ARG A 145 8.55 -22.88 -9.43
N ALA A 146 9.16 -22.49 -10.55
CA ALA A 146 10.57 -22.11 -10.62
C ALA A 146 10.89 -20.89 -9.74
N LEU A 147 10.04 -19.86 -9.76
CA LEU A 147 10.15 -18.69 -8.89
C LEU A 147 10.02 -19.05 -7.40
N SER A 148 9.19 -20.05 -7.08
CA SER A 148 9.06 -20.53 -5.70
C SER A 148 10.31 -21.29 -5.25
N GLN A 149 10.83 -22.19 -6.10
CA GLN A 149 12.06 -22.95 -5.80
C GLN A 149 13.29 -22.06 -5.67
N SER A 150 13.37 -20.98 -6.44
CA SER A 150 14.46 -19.99 -6.38
C SER A 150 14.31 -18.96 -5.25
N GLY A 151 13.21 -19.03 -4.48
CA GLY A 151 13.01 -18.22 -3.28
C GLY A 151 12.54 -16.80 -3.53
N TYR A 152 11.91 -16.52 -4.68
CA TYR A 152 11.27 -15.22 -4.95
C TYR A 152 9.84 -15.16 -4.41
N ILE A 153 9.15 -16.31 -4.34
CA ILE A 153 7.81 -16.43 -3.78
C ILE A 153 7.70 -17.67 -2.90
N THR A 154 6.78 -17.65 -1.94
CA THR A 154 6.39 -18.85 -1.18
C THR A 154 5.01 -19.30 -1.65
N ILE A 155 4.82 -20.60 -1.87
CA ILE A 155 3.52 -21.18 -2.19
C ILE A 155 3.04 -21.99 -0.99
N THR A 156 1.85 -21.68 -0.48
CA THR A 156 1.20 -22.40 0.62
C THR A 156 -0.09 -23.03 0.13
N LYS A 157 -0.35 -24.29 0.51
CA LYS A 157 -1.64 -24.96 0.24
C LYS A 157 -2.47 -24.99 1.52
N GLU A 158 -3.70 -24.52 1.44
CA GLU A 158 -4.66 -24.59 2.54
C GLU A 158 -5.99 -25.13 2.04
N LYS A 159 -6.46 -26.21 2.67
CA LYS A 159 -7.70 -26.91 2.30
C LYS A 159 -7.71 -27.28 0.80
N SER A 160 -8.44 -26.52 -0.01
CA SER A 160 -8.64 -26.71 -1.46
C SER A 160 -8.06 -25.58 -2.32
N ALA A 161 -7.33 -24.62 -1.73
CA ALA A 161 -6.77 -23.49 -2.43
C ALA A 161 -5.26 -23.39 -2.24
N SER A 162 -4.57 -22.91 -3.28
CA SER A 162 -3.17 -22.53 -3.21
C SER A 162 -3.07 -21.01 -3.05
N TYR A 163 -2.07 -20.57 -2.31
CA TYR A 163 -1.78 -19.17 -2.07
C TYR A 163 -0.31 -18.90 -2.33
N PHE A 164 0.02 -17.68 -2.72
CA PHE A 164 1.39 -17.22 -2.80
C PHE A 164 1.64 -15.97 -1.94
N SER A 165 2.89 -15.76 -1.57
CA SER A 165 3.41 -14.52 -0.99
C SER A 165 4.76 -14.19 -1.61
N ILE A 166 5.08 -12.90 -1.73
CA ILE A 166 6.38 -12.43 -2.19
C ILE A 166 7.38 -12.59 -1.06
N VAL A 167 8.56 -13.15 -1.34
CA VAL A 167 9.64 -13.21 -0.36
C VAL A 167 10.28 -11.83 -0.24
N THR A 168 10.30 -11.30 0.98
CA THR A 168 10.96 -10.03 1.32
C THR A 168 12.18 -10.31 2.22
N PRO A 169 13.34 -9.66 1.97
CA PRO A 169 13.60 -8.72 0.88
C PRO A 169 13.74 -9.40 -0.49
N ILE A 170 13.29 -8.73 -1.56
CA ILE A 170 13.44 -9.25 -2.93
C ILE A 170 14.92 -9.22 -3.32
N ARG A 171 15.45 -10.37 -3.75
CA ARG A 171 16.82 -10.49 -4.26
C ARG A 171 16.95 -9.80 -5.61
N THR A 172 17.75 -8.75 -5.70
CA THR A 172 17.92 -7.95 -6.92
C THR A 172 19.40 -7.79 -7.28
N PRO A 173 19.77 -7.75 -8.58
CA PRO A 173 21.15 -7.48 -8.98
C PRO A 173 21.67 -6.11 -8.54
N LYS A 174 20.79 -5.09 -8.53
CA LYS A 174 21.07 -3.74 -8.02
C LYS A 174 20.12 -3.43 -6.88
N ILE A 175 20.68 -3.08 -5.72
CA ILE A 175 19.92 -2.62 -4.58
C ILE A 175 19.32 -1.23 -4.86
N ILE A 176 18.19 -0.93 -4.23
CA ILE A 176 17.46 0.34 -4.44
C ILE A 176 18.30 1.59 -4.15
N LEU A 177 19.29 1.46 -3.26
CA LEU A 177 20.23 2.53 -2.86
C LEU A 177 21.11 2.99 -4.02
N ASP A 178 21.34 2.12 -5.00
CA ASP A 178 22.17 2.42 -6.18
C ASP A 178 21.35 2.94 -7.36
N ILE A 179 20.02 2.96 -7.25
CA ILE A 179 19.09 3.38 -8.30
C ILE A 179 18.70 4.84 -8.09
N GLU A 180 18.81 5.64 -9.16
CA GLU A 180 18.44 7.06 -9.18
C GLU A 180 16.98 7.30 -8.78
N TYR A 181 16.72 8.39 -8.05
CA TYR A 181 15.37 8.77 -7.65
C TYR A 181 14.40 8.93 -8.85
N SER A 182 14.87 9.44 -9.99
CA SER A 182 14.08 9.54 -11.23
C SER A 182 13.57 8.18 -11.76
N LYS A 183 14.27 7.10 -11.40
CA LYS A 183 13.95 5.71 -11.73
C LYS A 183 13.20 4.99 -10.60
N GLY A 184 12.77 5.73 -9.58
CA GLY A 184 12.03 5.23 -8.43
C GLY A 184 12.91 4.66 -7.32
N GLY A 185 14.25 4.72 -7.46
CA GLY A 185 15.18 4.35 -6.40
C GLY A 185 15.33 5.47 -5.37
N VAL A 186 16.37 5.40 -4.54
CA VAL A 186 16.62 6.40 -3.48
C VAL A 186 17.95 7.14 -3.60
N LYS A 187 18.76 6.82 -4.62
CA LYS A 187 20.02 7.52 -4.87
C LYS A 187 19.74 8.98 -5.22
N GLY A 188 20.24 9.89 -4.38
CA GLY A 188 20.02 11.33 -4.51
C GLY A 188 18.60 11.78 -4.19
N ALA A 189 17.79 10.96 -3.50
CA ALA A 189 16.46 11.33 -3.07
C ALA A 189 16.49 12.32 -1.88
N PRO A 190 15.54 13.27 -1.79
CA PRO A 190 15.38 14.10 -0.60
C PRO A 190 14.94 13.24 0.60
N GLU A 191 15.32 13.62 1.83
CA GLU A 191 15.04 12.83 3.05
C GLU A 191 13.55 12.47 3.21
N SER A 192 12.65 13.38 2.84
CA SER A 192 11.20 13.16 2.89
C SER A 192 10.68 12.06 1.94
N ALA A 193 11.44 11.68 0.92
CA ALA A 193 11.08 10.63 -0.01
C ALA A 193 11.38 9.22 0.54
N LEU A 194 12.23 9.09 1.56
CA LEU A 194 12.64 7.82 2.17
C LEU A 194 11.55 7.18 3.05
N ASP A 195 10.49 7.93 3.38
CA ASP A 195 9.34 7.46 4.16
C ASP A 195 8.23 6.84 3.30
N ASN A 196 8.42 6.76 1.97
CA ASN A 196 7.40 6.18 1.11
C ASN A 196 7.25 4.68 1.35
N ALA A 197 6.07 4.28 1.84
CA ALA A 197 5.73 2.89 2.11
C ALA A 197 5.94 1.94 0.91
N CYS A 198 5.86 2.45 -0.32
CA CYS A 198 6.12 1.66 -1.53
C CYS A 198 7.59 1.25 -1.68
N LEU A 199 8.51 2.07 -1.18
CA LEU A 199 9.95 1.80 -1.21
C LEU A 199 10.31 0.77 -0.15
N ARG A 200 9.80 0.93 1.09
CA ARG A 200 10.11 0.06 2.23
C ARG A 200 9.53 -1.35 2.11
N ARG A 201 8.38 -1.51 1.43
CA ARG A 201 7.61 -2.77 1.34
C ARG A 201 8.41 -4.01 0.93
N PHE A 202 9.44 -3.88 0.09
CA PHE A 202 10.22 -5.01 -0.42
C PHE A 202 11.67 -5.04 0.09
N LEU A 203 11.99 -4.17 1.06
CA LEU A 203 13.33 -3.98 1.61
C LEU A 203 13.42 -4.38 3.10
N GLU A 204 12.33 -4.27 3.85
CA GLU A 204 12.30 -4.54 5.29
C GLU A 204 11.89 -6.01 5.57
N ILE A 205 12.49 -6.61 6.60
CA ILE A 205 12.10 -7.89 7.22
C ILE A 205 11.07 -7.62 8.30
#